data_AF-A0A536BQ20-F1
#
_entry.id   AF-A0A536BQ20-F1
#
_cell.length_a   1.000
_cell.length_b   1.000
_cell.length_c   1.000
_cell.angle_alpha   90.00
_cell.angle_beta   90.00
_cell.angle_gamma   90.00
#
_symmetry.space_group_name_H-M   'P 1'
#
loop_
_entity.id
_entity.type
_entity.pdbx_description
1 polymer ?
#
loop_
_entity_poly.entity_id
_entity_poly.type
_entity_poly.pdbx_seq_one_letter_code
_entity_poly.pdbx_strand_id
1 'polypeptide(L)'
;RGDLPAAEEALLRAHAMGQDPEPALSLLRLAQGKVSEANASIRRALDGPAKQPSWGPPPNSDLARLALLPAQVQIALVAGDRDTASKAVEELETLATRIPIVAIRAASAAARGALQLADGEASAATGSLGEALQLWTELDAPYDAARARILLAEAFAAHRDAERARMEAQAARDAFEKLGATLDLRHADELLAAAQDSPNGRPTAAGGKRAVKTFMFTDIVDSTRYAELLGDDSWQELIRWHDQTLRSIVAEHGGQEIKTIGDGFFLAFDDVDLAIDAAIAIQRRLVDHRRTQGFALTVRIGIHRAEANRAGLDFSGTGVNAAARIGASASGAEIVVSSDTLAASRRTFREEGRRTVELKGISMPVEIVSIGWR
;
A
#
# COMPACT_ATOMS: atom_id res chain seq x y z
N ARG A 1 1.42 -19.59 -5.93
CA ARG A 1 2.74 -20.11 -5.44
C ARG A 1 3.64 -19.03 -4.85
N GLY A 2 3.49 -17.75 -5.22
CA GLY A 2 4.16 -16.64 -4.54
C GLY A 2 5.66 -16.47 -4.81
N ASP A 3 6.20 -17.21 -5.77
CA ASP A 3 7.57 -17.05 -6.27
C ASP A 3 7.60 -15.94 -7.34
N LEU A 4 7.76 -14.69 -6.88
CA LEU A 4 7.79 -13.52 -7.75
C LEU A 4 8.98 -13.53 -8.72
N PRO A 5 10.21 -13.92 -8.31
CA PRO A 5 11.34 -14.04 -9.25
C PRO A 5 11.10 -15.05 -10.37
N ALA A 6 10.58 -16.25 -10.06
CA ALA A 6 10.28 -17.23 -11.10
C ALA A 6 9.14 -16.78 -12.02
N ALA A 7 8.14 -16.07 -11.48
CA ALA A 7 7.09 -15.46 -12.29
C ALA A 7 7.66 -14.41 -13.26
N GLU A 8 8.57 -13.55 -12.78
CA GLU A 8 9.25 -12.56 -13.62
C GLU A 8 10.02 -13.21 -14.77
N GLU A 9 10.82 -14.24 -14.45
CA GLU A 9 11.59 -14.98 -15.45
C GLU A 9 10.66 -15.64 -16.49
N ALA A 10 9.53 -16.21 -16.07
CA ALA A 10 8.55 -16.80 -16.98
C ALA A 10 7.90 -15.77 -17.91
N LEU A 11 7.51 -14.61 -17.39
CA LEU A 11 6.90 -13.54 -18.17
C LEU A 11 7.90 -12.91 -19.17
N LEU A 12 9.16 -12.72 -18.76
CA LEU A 12 10.22 -12.25 -19.66
C LEU A 12 10.52 -13.26 -20.77
N ARG A 13 10.49 -14.57 -20.48
CA ARG A 13 10.59 -15.62 -21.50
C ARG A 13 9.41 -15.58 -22.47
N ALA A 14 8.19 -15.42 -21.98
CA ALA A 14 7.00 -15.31 -22.84
C ALA A 14 7.11 -14.09 -23.77
N HIS A 15 7.57 -12.96 -23.24
CA HIS A 15 7.84 -11.76 -24.03
C HIS A 15 8.91 -11.97 -25.10
N ALA A 16 10.03 -12.63 -24.76
CA ALA A 16 11.06 -12.99 -25.72
C ALA A 16 10.56 -13.91 -26.84
N MET A 17 9.49 -14.69 -26.59
CA MET A 17 8.79 -15.52 -27.58
C MET A 17 7.70 -14.76 -28.35
N GLY A 18 7.59 -13.44 -28.18
CA GLY A 18 6.62 -12.58 -28.88
C GLY A 18 5.20 -12.63 -28.32
N GLN A 19 5.01 -13.13 -27.09
CA GLN A 19 3.74 -13.02 -26.38
C GLN A 19 3.69 -11.70 -25.60
N ASP A 20 2.51 -11.10 -25.52
CA ASP A 20 2.28 -9.98 -24.62
C ASP A 20 2.17 -10.51 -23.18
N PRO A 21 3.06 -10.12 -22.24
CA PRO A 21 2.99 -10.61 -20.87
C PRO A 21 1.91 -9.91 -20.03
N GLU A 22 1.16 -8.95 -20.60
CA GLU A 22 0.11 -8.22 -19.88
C GLU A 22 -1.21 -8.99 -19.80
N PRO A 23 -1.99 -8.84 -18.71
CA PRO A 23 -1.77 -7.94 -17.56
C PRO A 23 -0.86 -8.53 -16.46
N ALA A 24 -0.34 -9.74 -16.64
CA ALA A 24 0.37 -10.47 -15.60
C ALA A 24 1.66 -9.76 -15.17
N LEU A 25 2.36 -9.10 -16.10
CA LEU A 25 3.54 -8.29 -15.78
C LEU A 25 3.20 -7.09 -14.89
N SER A 26 2.15 -6.34 -15.23
CA SER A 26 1.65 -5.26 -14.39
C SER A 26 1.27 -5.72 -12.98
N LEU A 27 0.55 -6.84 -12.86
CA LEU A 27 0.17 -7.40 -11.56
C LEU A 27 1.37 -7.92 -10.76
N LEU A 28 2.38 -8.46 -11.43
CA LEU A 28 3.65 -8.83 -10.80
C LEU A 28 4.37 -7.60 -10.24
N ARG A 29 4.45 -6.50 -11.00
CA ARG A 29 5.04 -5.23 -10.52
C ARG A 29 4.29 -4.70 -9.31
N LEU A 30 2.96 -4.79 -9.31
CA LEU A 30 2.13 -4.44 -8.16
C LEU A 30 2.49 -5.30 -6.93
N ALA A 31 2.60 -6.63 -7.10
CA ALA A 31 2.97 -7.55 -6.02
C ALA A 31 4.40 -7.34 -5.48
N GLN A 32 5.29 -6.74 -6.28
CA GLN A 32 6.63 -6.33 -5.86
C GLN A 32 6.66 -4.94 -5.18
N GLY A 33 5.51 -4.28 -5.02
CA GLY A 33 5.40 -2.92 -4.47
C GLY A 33 5.73 -1.80 -5.47
N LYS A 34 5.95 -2.14 -6.75
CA LYS A 34 6.32 -1.19 -7.82
C LYS A 34 5.07 -0.60 -8.49
N VAL A 35 4.29 0.13 -7.70
CA VAL A 35 2.95 0.64 -8.11
C VAL A 35 3.03 1.54 -9.35
N SER A 36 4.00 2.45 -9.42
CA SER A 36 4.18 3.35 -10.57
C SER A 36 4.52 2.62 -11.86
N GLU A 37 5.38 1.60 -11.78
CA GLU A 37 5.73 0.74 -12.93
C GLU A 37 4.52 -0.08 -13.40
N ALA A 38 3.77 -0.65 -12.45
CA ALA A 38 2.55 -1.41 -12.75
C ALA A 38 1.54 -0.55 -13.50
N ASN A 39 1.31 0.69 -13.03
CA ASN A 39 0.36 1.63 -13.61
C ASN A 39 0.81 2.11 -15.01
N ALA A 40 2.09 2.45 -15.17
CA ALA A 40 2.63 2.82 -16.47
C ALA A 40 2.53 1.68 -17.49
N SER A 41 2.75 0.44 -17.07
CA SER A 41 2.70 -0.72 -17.96
C SER A 41 1.28 -1.08 -18.41
N ILE A 42 0.32 -1.12 -17.47
CA ILE A 42 -1.07 -1.45 -17.83
C ILE A 42 -1.70 -0.37 -18.71
N ARG A 43 -1.36 0.90 -18.47
CA ARG A 43 -1.80 2.02 -19.29
C ARG A 43 -1.26 1.92 -20.72
N ARG A 44 0.03 1.61 -20.89
CA ARG A 44 0.59 1.37 -22.23
C ARG A 44 -0.12 0.23 -22.95
N ALA A 45 -0.44 -0.86 -22.25
CA ALA A 45 -1.15 -2.00 -22.83
C ALA A 45 -2.58 -1.63 -23.29
N LEU A 46 -3.26 -0.75 -22.55
CA LEU A 46 -4.60 -0.24 -22.90
C LEU A 46 -4.59 0.82 -24.01
N ASP A 47 -3.59 1.72 -24.03
CA ASP A 47 -3.47 2.82 -24.99
C ASP A 47 -2.87 2.37 -26.34
N GLY A 48 -2.02 1.35 -26.32
CA GLY A 48 -1.31 0.83 -27.50
C GLY A 48 -1.03 -0.67 -27.38
N PRO A 49 -2.04 -1.54 -27.54
CA PRO A 49 -1.88 -2.97 -27.33
C PRO A 49 -0.84 -3.57 -28.28
N ALA A 50 -0.03 -4.48 -27.75
CA ALA A 50 1.01 -5.15 -28.52
C ALA A 50 0.41 -5.93 -29.70
N LYS A 51 1.19 -6.05 -30.78
CA LYS A 51 0.83 -6.96 -31.88
C LYS A 51 0.89 -8.39 -31.36
N GLN A 52 -0.26 -9.04 -31.28
CA GLN A 52 -0.36 -10.44 -30.87
C GLN A 52 -0.32 -11.37 -32.09
N PRO A 53 0.07 -12.64 -31.91
CA PRO A 53 -0.06 -13.65 -32.96
C PRO A 53 -1.50 -13.80 -33.44
N SER A 54 -1.68 -14.29 -34.67
CA SER A 54 -3.01 -14.42 -35.31
C SER A 54 -4.05 -15.27 -34.57
N TRP A 55 -3.61 -16.12 -33.64
CA TRP A 55 -4.49 -16.95 -32.79
C TRP A 55 -4.91 -16.27 -31.48
N GLY A 56 -4.34 -15.10 -31.15
CA GLY A 56 -4.77 -14.27 -30.03
C GLY A 56 -5.95 -13.37 -30.39
N PRO A 57 -6.59 -12.73 -29.39
CA PRO A 57 -7.59 -11.70 -29.66
C PRO A 57 -6.98 -10.58 -30.50
N PRO A 58 -7.74 -9.98 -31.45
CA PRO A 58 -7.24 -8.87 -32.24
C PRO A 58 -6.78 -7.73 -31.32
N PRO A 59 -5.61 -7.11 -31.59
CA PRO A 59 -5.21 -5.88 -30.92
C PRO A 59 -6.30 -4.82 -31.08
N ASN A 60 -6.56 -4.03 -30.03
CA ASN A 60 -7.66 -3.05 -29.98
C ASN A 60 -9.09 -3.64 -30.03
N SER A 61 -9.29 -4.92 -29.73
CA SER A 61 -10.62 -5.49 -29.57
C SER A 61 -11.15 -5.33 -28.15
N ASP A 62 -12.48 -5.33 -28.01
CA ASP A 62 -13.18 -5.41 -26.72
C ASP A 62 -12.66 -6.56 -25.84
N LEU A 63 -12.35 -7.72 -26.45
CA LEU A 63 -11.82 -8.90 -25.76
C LEU A 63 -10.40 -8.66 -25.20
N ALA A 64 -9.54 -7.96 -25.95
CA ALA A 64 -8.21 -7.60 -25.46
C ALA A 64 -8.30 -6.62 -24.28
N ARG A 65 -9.22 -5.64 -24.35
CA ARG A 65 -9.44 -4.66 -23.27
C ARG A 65 -10.01 -5.32 -22.02
N LEU A 66 -10.96 -6.24 -22.18
CA LEU A 66 -11.55 -7.03 -21.08
C LEU A 66 -10.52 -7.78 -20.23
N ALA A 67 -9.44 -8.27 -20.84
CA ALA A 67 -8.36 -8.93 -20.11
C ALA A 67 -7.56 -7.96 -19.23
N LEU A 68 -7.49 -6.69 -19.59
CA LEU A 68 -6.64 -5.68 -18.95
C LEU A 68 -7.38 -4.85 -17.89
N LEU A 69 -8.66 -4.57 -18.09
CA LEU A 69 -9.45 -3.66 -17.24
C LEU A 69 -9.50 -4.07 -15.75
N PRO A 70 -9.72 -5.35 -15.38
CA PRO A 70 -9.69 -5.74 -13.97
C PRO A 70 -8.35 -5.44 -13.28
N ALA A 71 -7.23 -5.60 -14.00
CA ALA A 71 -5.91 -5.27 -13.49
C ALA A 71 -5.72 -3.74 -13.36
N GLN A 72 -6.22 -2.96 -14.32
CA GLN A 72 -6.20 -1.50 -14.25
C GLN A 72 -6.95 -0.99 -13.01
N VAL A 73 -8.12 -1.55 -12.70
CA VAL A 73 -8.89 -1.20 -11.50
C VAL A 73 -8.08 -1.48 -10.24
N GLN A 74 -7.53 -2.69 -10.11
CA GLN A 74 -6.74 -3.08 -8.94
C GLN A 74 -5.51 -2.16 -8.75
N ILE A 75 -4.77 -1.89 -9.82
CA ILE A 75 -3.56 -1.06 -9.79
C ILE A 75 -3.92 0.39 -9.45
N ALA A 76 -4.96 0.95 -10.07
CA ALA A 76 -5.41 2.32 -9.82
C ALA A 76 -5.88 2.50 -8.38
N LEU A 77 -6.62 1.53 -7.82
CA LEU A 77 -7.05 1.56 -6.41
C LEU A 77 -5.85 1.55 -5.45
N VAL A 78 -4.84 0.72 -5.68
CA VAL A 78 -3.61 0.70 -4.85
C VAL A 78 -2.82 2.00 -5.01
N ALA A 79 -2.80 2.59 -6.20
CA ALA A 79 -2.17 3.89 -6.46
C ALA A 79 -2.95 5.08 -5.86
N GLY A 80 -4.17 4.86 -5.35
CA GLY A 80 -5.06 5.92 -4.87
C GLY A 80 -5.73 6.73 -6.00
N ASP A 81 -5.63 6.29 -7.25
CA ASP A 81 -6.21 6.95 -8.42
C ASP A 81 -7.66 6.49 -8.65
N ARG A 82 -8.59 7.18 -7.98
CA ARG A 82 -10.03 6.88 -8.03
C ARG A 82 -10.68 7.14 -9.37
N ASP A 83 -10.22 8.17 -10.07
CA ASP A 83 -10.79 8.57 -11.36
C ASP A 83 -10.49 7.50 -12.42
N THR A 84 -9.25 7.01 -12.48
CA THR A 84 -8.88 5.93 -13.39
C THR A 84 -9.61 4.63 -13.04
N ALA A 85 -9.74 4.30 -11.74
CA ALA A 85 -10.46 3.11 -11.30
C ALA A 85 -11.96 3.17 -11.70
N SER A 86 -12.63 4.30 -11.48
CA SER A 86 -14.03 4.51 -11.87
C SER A 86 -14.25 4.33 -13.36
N LYS A 87 -13.43 5.00 -14.19
CA LYS A 87 -13.51 4.89 -15.66
C LYS A 87 -13.30 3.46 -16.15
N ALA A 88 -12.35 2.73 -15.54
CA ALA A 88 -12.11 1.33 -15.89
C ALA A 88 -13.27 0.41 -15.48
N VAL A 89 -13.93 0.67 -14.34
CA VAL A 89 -15.15 -0.05 -13.93
C VAL A 89 -16.30 0.22 -14.90
N GLU A 90 -16.56 1.48 -15.24
CA GLU A 90 -17.61 1.88 -16.19
C GLU A 90 -17.43 1.22 -17.57
N GLU A 91 -16.20 1.20 -18.06
CA GLU A 91 -15.87 0.53 -19.32
C GLU A 91 -16.08 -0.98 -19.22
N LEU A 92 -15.61 -1.62 -18.15
CA LEU A 92 -15.75 -3.05 -17.91
C LEU A 92 -17.23 -3.47 -17.81
N GLU A 93 -18.08 -2.67 -17.16
CA GLU A 93 -19.53 -2.90 -17.08
C GLU A 93 -20.22 -2.78 -18.43
N THR A 94 -19.83 -1.78 -19.21
CA THR A 94 -20.32 -1.58 -20.58
C THR A 94 -19.97 -2.80 -21.44
N LEU A 95 -18.75 -3.30 -21.33
CA LEU A 95 -18.28 -4.51 -22.02
C LEU A 95 -19.01 -5.78 -21.54
N ALA A 96 -19.20 -5.94 -20.23
CA ALA A 96 -19.90 -7.07 -19.63
C ALA A 96 -21.36 -7.18 -20.10
N THR A 97 -22.00 -6.05 -20.37
CA THR A 97 -23.37 -5.99 -20.92
C THR A 97 -23.42 -6.44 -22.38
N ARG A 98 -22.42 -6.08 -23.18
CA ARG A 98 -22.33 -6.43 -24.61
C ARG A 98 -21.89 -7.88 -24.83
N ILE A 99 -21.03 -8.39 -23.96
CA ILE A 99 -20.43 -9.72 -24.05
C ILE A 99 -20.86 -10.50 -22.79
N PRO A 100 -22.00 -11.21 -22.83
CA PRO A 100 -22.62 -11.80 -21.64
C PRO A 100 -21.94 -13.10 -21.20
N ILE A 101 -20.63 -13.06 -20.98
CA ILE A 101 -19.84 -14.15 -20.41
C ILE A 101 -19.88 -14.00 -18.89
N VAL A 102 -20.25 -15.08 -18.19
CA VAL A 102 -20.40 -15.11 -16.72
C VAL A 102 -19.11 -14.64 -16.02
N ALA A 103 -17.94 -15.06 -16.50
CA ALA A 103 -16.65 -14.66 -15.92
C ALA A 103 -16.40 -13.14 -16.02
N ILE A 104 -16.85 -12.50 -17.10
CA ILE A 104 -16.72 -11.05 -17.27
C ILE A 104 -17.66 -10.33 -16.31
N ARG A 105 -18.90 -10.80 -16.17
CA ARG A 105 -19.86 -10.26 -15.18
C ARG A 105 -19.32 -10.40 -13.76
N ALA A 106 -18.73 -11.54 -13.43
CA ALA A 106 -18.11 -11.78 -12.13
C ALA A 106 -16.93 -10.82 -11.87
N ALA A 107 -16.05 -10.64 -12.86
CA ALA A 107 -14.93 -9.69 -12.77
C ALA A 107 -15.41 -8.23 -12.65
N SER A 108 -16.44 -7.85 -13.40
CA SER A 108 -17.07 -6.53 -13.34
C SER A 108 -17.70 -6.25 -11.96
N ALA A 109 -18.45 -7.20 -11.42
CA ALA A 109 -19.03 -7.10 -10.08
C ALA A 109 -17.94 -7.01 -8.99
N ALA A 110 -16.85 -7.78 -9.12
CA ALA A 110 -15.70 -7.71 -8.21
C ALA A 110 -15.00 -6.34 -8.27
N ALA A 111 -14.78 -5.80 -9.48
CA ALA A 111 -14.16 -4.50 -9.68
C ALA A 111 -15.01 -3.34 -9.13
N ARG A 112 -16.33 -3.37 -9.38
CA ARG A 112 -17.30 -2.43 -8.78
C ARG A 112 -17.25 -2.50 -7.26
N GLY A 113 -17.28 -3.71 -6.70
CA GLY A 113 -17.23 -3.94 -5.26
C GLY A 113 -15.94 -3.42 -4.62
N ALA A 114 -14.79 -3.61 -5.28
CA ALA A 114 -13.52 -3.08 -4.83
C ALA A 114 -13.48 -1.54 -4.82
N LEU A 115 -14.02 -0.90 -5.86
CA LEU A 115 -14.14 0.56 -5.94
C LEU A 115 -15.03 1.11 -4.82
N GLN A 116 -16.23 0.55 -4.66
CA GLN A 116 -17.18 0.92 -3.59
C GLN A 116 -16.57 0.78 -2.20
N LEU A 117 -15.90 -0.34 -1.93
CA LEU A 117 -15.22 -0.57 -0.65
C LEU A 117 -14.20 0.53 -0.39
N ALA A 118 -13.41 0.83 -1.40
CA ALA A 118 -12.36 1.81 -1.30
C ALA A 118 -12.95 3.23 -1.13
N ASP A 119 -14.12 3.54 -1.70
CA ASP A 119 -14.85 4.82 -1.53
C ASP A 119 -15.56 4.92 -0.17
N GLY A 120 -15.48 3.88 0.67
CA GLY A 120 -16.13 3.82 1.98
C GLY A 120 -17.59 3.37 1.92
N GLU A 121 -18.08 2.94 0.76
CA GLU A 121 -19.43 2.46 0.52
C GLU A 121 -19.56 0.96 0.81
N ALA A 122 -19.12 0.52 1.99
CA ALA A 122 -19.03 -0.90 2.33
C ALA A 122 -20.35 -1.68 2.16
N SER A 123 -21.51 -1.00 2.25
CA SER A 123 -22.84 -1.65 2.11
C SER A 123 -23.10 -2.02 0.66
N ALA A 124 -22.84 -1.09 -0.25
CA ALA A 124 -22.92 -1.33 -1.68
C ALA A 124 -21.88 -2.37 -2.11
N ALA A 125 -20.65 -2.28 -1.57
CA ALA A 125 -19.58 -3.23 -1.83
C ALA A 125 -19.98 -4.67 -1.50
N THR A 126 -20.64 -4.89 -0.35
CA THR A 126 -21.11 -6.24 0.05
C THR A 126 -22.06 -6.84 -0.99
N GLY A 127 -22.95 -6.04 -1.58
CA GLY A 127 -23.86 -6.50 -2.63
C GLY A 127 -23.12 -6.93 -3.90
N SER A 128 -22.24 -6.05 -4.41
CA SER A 128 -21.47 -6.29 -5.63
C SER A 128 -20.49 -7.46 -5.48
N LEU A 129 -19.82 -7.56 -4.34
CA LEU A 129 -18.88 -8.65 -4.06
C LEU A 129 -19.58 -9.98 -3.78
N GLY A 130 -20.80 -9.95 -3.22
CA GLY A 130 -21.65 -11.13 -3.08
C GLY A 130 -22.08 -11.70 -4.43
N GLU A 131 -22.47 -10.83 -5.37
CA GLU A 131 -22.73 -11.23 -6.77
C GLU A 131 -21.47 -11.85 -7.40
N ALA A 132 -20.32 -11.19 -7.26
CA ALA A 132 -19.06 -11.71 -7.79
C ALA A 132 -18.71 -13.10 -7.24
N LEU A 133 -18.83 -13.29 -5.92
CA LEU A 133 -18.57 -14.57 -5.25
C LEU A 133 -19.50 -15.68 -5.78
N GLN A 134 -20.80 -15.38 -5.92
CA GLN A 134 -21.75 -16.35 -6.45
C GLN A 134 -21.33 -16.78 -7.87
N LEU A 135 -21.06 -15.82 -8.76
CA LEU A 135 -20.70 -16.12 -10.15
C LEU A 135 -19.37 -16.88 -10.26
N TRP A 136 -18.36 -16.53 -9.46
CA TRP A 136 -17.09 -17.29 -9.45
C TRP A 136 -17.24 -18.71 -8.88
N THR A 137 -18.16 -18.90 -7.94
CA THR A 137 -18.49 -20.23 -7.43
C THR A 137 -19.21 -21.07 -8.48
N GLU A 138 -20.16 -20.48 -9.22
CA GLU A 138 -20.85 -21.16 -10.33
C GLU A 138 -19.90 -21.58 -11.46
N LEU A 139 -18.78 -20.87 -11.62
CA LEU A 139 -17.75 -21.16 -12.63
C LEU A 139 -16.69 -22.16 -12.17
N ASP A 140 -16.78 -22.70 -10.95
CA ASP A 140 -15.73 -23.50 -10.33
C ASP A 140 -14.35 -22.81 -10.42
N ALA A 141 -14.32 -21.49 -10.18
CA ALA A 141 -13.11 -20.67 -10.18
C ALA A 141 -12.67 -20.36 -8.73
N PRO A 142 -12.04 -21.32 -8.01
CA PRO A 142 -11.81 -21.23 -6.58
C PRO A 142 -10.85 -20.10 -6.19
N TYR A 143 -9.91 -19.73 -7.06
CA TYR A 143 -8.98 -18.63 -6.80
C TYR A 143 -9.71 -17.28 -6.83
N ASP A 144 -10.50 -17.00 -7.86
CA ASP A 144 -11.24 -15.75 -7.99
C ASP A 144 -12.38 -15.65 -6.96
N ALA A 145 -13.03 -16.76 -6.64
CA ALA A 145 -13.98 -16.82 -5.53
C ALA A 145 -13.30 -16.46 -4.19
N ALA A 146 -12.12 -17.01 -3.91
CA ALA A 146 -11.37 -16.69 -2.69
C ALA A 146 -10.94 -15.21 -2.65
N ARG A 147 -10.53 -14.61 -3.77
CA ARG A 147 -10.25 -13.18 -3.86
C ARG A 147 -11.49 -12.31 -3.59
N ALA A 148 -12.66 -12.70 -4.09
CA ALA A 148 -13.91 -12.00 -3.78
C ALA A 148 -14.26 -12.09 -2.28
N ARG A 149 -14.00 -13.24 -1.65
CA ARG A 149 -14.19 -13.42 -0.19
C ARG A 149 -13.27 -12.54 0.65
N ILE A 150 -12.04 -12.30 0.22
CA ILE A 150 -11.14 -11.34 0.88
C ILE A 150 -11.77 -9.93 0.91
N LEU A 151 -12.25 -9.46 -0.24
CA LEU A 151 -12.89 -8.14 -0.31
C LEU A 151 -14.21 -8.09 0.48
N LEU A 152 -14.97 -9.20 0.51
CA LEU A 152 -16.15 -9.32 1.37
C LEU A 152 -15.78 -9.25 2.84
N ALA A 153 -14.69 -9.91 3.26
CA ALA A 153 -14.21 -9.86 4.63
C ALA A 153 -13.83 -8.43 5.02
N GLU A 154 -13.15 -7.70 4.13
CA GLU A 154 -12.83 -6.28 4.32
C GLU A 154 -14.09 -5.39 4.40
N ALA A 155 -15.08 -5.64 3.54
CA ALA A 155 -16.36 -4.93 3.56
C ALA A 155 -17.17 -5.19 4.85
N PHE A 156 -17.24 -6.44 5.32
CA PHE A 156 -17.89 -6.79 6.58
C PHE A 156 -17.14 -6.21 7.79
N ALA A 157 -15.81 -6.21 7.76
CA ALA A 157 -15.00 -5.58 8.79
C ALA A 157 -15.26 -4.06 8.87
N ALA A 158 -15.42 -3.39 7.72
CA ALA A 158 -15.78 -1.97 7.68
C ALA A 158 -17.16 -1.68 8.32
N HIS A 159 -18.10 -2.62 8.22
CA HIS A 159 -19.41 -2.59 8.90
C HIS A 159 -19.41 -3.08 10.34
N ARG A 160 -18.25 -3.47 10.88
CA ARG A 160 -18.11 -4.10 12.20
C ARG A 160 -18.90 -5.42 12.33
N ASP A 161 -19.16 -6.09 11.23
CA ASP A 161 -19.68 -7.47 11.22
C ASP A 161 -18.52 -8.47 11.28
N ALA A 162 -17.91 -8.56 12.47
CA ALA A 162 -16.71 -9.35 12.68
C ALA A 162 -16.92 -10.85 12.42
N GLU A 163 -18.12 -11.38 12.71
CA GLU A 163 -18.42 -12.78 12.48
C GLU A 163 -18.46 -13.10 10.98
N ARG A 164 -19.15 -12.29 10.17
CA ARG A 164 -19.13 -12.48 8.72
C ARG A 164 -17.76 -12.24 8.12
N ALA A 165 -17.03 -11.23 8.60
CA ALA A 165 -15.66 -10.98 8.16
C ALA A 165 -14.74 -12.20 8.39
N ARG A 166 -14.84 -12.82 9.58
CA ARG A 166 -14.10 -14.06 9.91
C ARG A 166 -14.49 -15.21 9.00
N MET A 167 -15.79 -15.45 8.82
CA MET A 167 -16.28 -16.56 8.00
C MET A 167 -15.74 -16.45 6.57
N GLU A 168 -15.79 -15.26 5.98
CA GLU A 168 -15.30 -15.03 4.62
C GLU A 168 -13.78 -15.15 4.53
N ALA A 169 -13.04 -14.57 5.47
CA ALA A 169 -11.59 -14.68 5.51
C ALA A 169 -11.11 -16.14 5.72
N GLN A 170 -11.82 -16.92 6.54
CA GLN A 170 -11.51 -18.35 6.76
C GLN A 170 -11.75 -19.16 5.49
N ALA A 171 -12.88 -18.94 4.82
CA ALA A 171 -13.19 -19.62 3.56
C ALA A 171 -12.17 -19.26 2.46
N ALA A 172 -11.72 -17.99 2.40
CA ALA A 172 -10.65 -17.58 1.48
C ALA A 172 -9.32 -18.26 1.82
N ARG A 173 -8.91 -18.27 3.09
CA ARG A 173 -7.70 -18.92 3.59
C ARG A 173 -7.66 -20.40 3.19
N ASP A 174 -8.72 -21.14 3.49
CA ASP A 174 -8.79 -22.58 3.19
C ASP A 174 -8.69 -22.87 1.69
N ALA A 175 -9.25 -21.98 0.85
CA ALA A 175 -9.13 -22.08 -0.60
C ALA A 175 -7.70 -21.79 -1.08
N PHE A 176 -7.06 -20.72 -0.59
CA PHE A 176 -5.69 -20.37 -0.95
C PHE A 176 -4.67 -21.41 -0.48
N GLU A 177 -4.89 -22.02 0.70
CA GLU A 177 -4.07 -23.11 1.21
C GLU A 177 -4.11 -24.31 0.26
N LYS A 178 -5.31 -24.75 -0.17
CA LYS A 178 -5.48 -25.84 -1.15
C LYS A 178 -4.84 -25.52 -2.50
N LEU A 179 -4.85 -24.27 -2.93
CA LEU A 179 -4.27 -23.82 -4.20
C LEU A 179 -2.76 -23.55 -4.13
N GLY A 180 -2.15 -23.53 -2.94
CA GLY A 180 -0.76 -23.11 -2.76
C GLY A 180 -0.53 -21.64 -3.14
N ALA A 181 -1.53 -20.78 -2.95
CA ALA A 181 -1.48 -19.34 -3.19
C ALA A 181 -0.88 -18.62 -1.97
N THR A 182 0.42 -18.82 -1.73
CA THR A 182 1.12 -18.37 -0.51
C THR A 182 1.10 -16.86 -0.24
N LEU A 183 1.02 -16.01 -1.26
CA LEU A 183 0.87 -14.56 -1.08
C LEU A 183 -0.52 -14.22 -0.53
N ASP A 184 -1.56 -14.70 -1.21
CA ASP A 184 -2.95 -14.47 -0.83
C ASP A 184 -3.32 -15.17 0.49
N LEU A 185 -2.70 -16.33 0.76
CA LEU A 185 -2.83 -17.04 2.03
C LEU A 185 -2.36 -16.18 3.21
N ARG A 186 -1.23 -15.48 3.07
CA ARG A 186 -0.74 -14.55 4.10
C ARG A 186 -1.70 -13.40 4.32
N HIS A 187 -2.24 -12.82 3.26
CA HIS A 187 -3.26 -11.76 3.37
C HIS A 187 -4.53 -12.25 4.08
N ALA A 188 -4.98 -13.48 3.78
CA ALA A 188 -6.11 -14.10 4.46
C ALA A 188 -5.82 -14.38 5.95
N ASP A 189 -4.62 -14.87 6.28
CA ASP A 189 -4.15 -15.08 7.65
C ASP A 189 -4.10 -13.76 8.44
N GLU A 190 -3.66 -12.67 7.80
CA GLU A 190 -3.62 -11.33 8.39
C GLU A 190 -5.02 -10.80 8.70
N LEU A 191 -5.98 -10.97 7.78
CA LEU A 191 -7.39 -10.63 8.00
C LEU A 191 -8.03 -11.48 9.11
N LEU A 192 -7.74 -12.77 9.15
CA LEU A 192 -8.22 -13.65 10.21
C LEU A 192 -7.63 -13.32 11.57
N ALA A 193 -6.34 -13.01 11.64
CA ALA A 193 -5.71 -12.56 12.88
C ALA A 193 -6.32 -11.24 13.37
N ALA A 194 -6.53 -10.28 12.46
CA ALA A 194 -7.23 -9.03 12.76
C ALA A 194 -8.65 -9.27 13.26
N ALA A 195 -9.33 -10.29 12.73
CA ALA A 195 -10.68 -10.61 13.12
C ALA A 195 -10.74 -11.45 14.41
N GLN A 196 -9.84 -12.40 14.67
CA GLN A 196 -9.80 -13.32 15.83
C GLN A 196 -9.44 -12.64 17.16
N ASP A 197 -8.69 -11.54 17.13
CA ASP A 197 -8.35 -10.71 18.31
C ASP A 197 -9.57 -10.01 18.97
N SER A 198 -10.80 -10.44 18.64
CA SER A 198 -12.08 -9.95 19.16
C SER A 198 -12.85 -11.06 19.92
N PRO A 199 -12.48 -11.42 21.16
CA PRO A 199 -13.14 -12.50 21.88
C PRO A 199 -14.46 -12.03 22.52
N ASN A 200 -15.54 -12.74 22.20
CA ASN A 200 -16.92 -12.63 22.69
C ASN A 200 -17.80 -11.49 22.16
N GLY A 201 -18.78 -11.88 21.33
CA GLY A 201 -19.89 -11.07 20.82
C GLY A 201 -20.80 -10.51 21.91
N ARG A 202 -20.36 -9.43 22.56
CA ARG A 202 -21.23 -8.40 23.15
C ARG A 202 -20.83 -7.04 22.61
N PRO A 203 -21.80 -6.16 22.27
CA PRO A 203 -21.52 -4.89 21.63
C PRO A 203 -20.87 -3.93 22.62
N THR A 204 -19.60 -3.62 22.42
CA THR A 204 -18.96 -2.45 23.05
C THR A 204 -18.19 -1.66 22.01
N ALA A 205 -18.27 -0.33 22.15
CA ALA A 205 -17.88 0.64 21.15
C ALA A 205 -16.37 0.63 20.82
N ALA A 206 -16.06 0.72 19.51
CA ALA A 206 -14.80 1.20 18.93
C ALA A 206 -13.48 0.53 19.35
N GLY A 207 -12.82 -0.18 18.42
CA GLY A 207 -11.38 -0.44 18.54
C GLY A 207 -10.82 -1.43 17.51
N GLY A 208 -9.95 -0.96 16.61
CA GLY A 208 -8.77 -1.77 16.29
C GLY A 208 -7.94 -1.92 17.57
N LYS A 209 -6.98 -2.85 17.62
CA LYS A 209 -6.11 -2.97 18.80
C LYS A 209 -5.39 -1.63 18.97
N ARG A 210 -5.81 -0.82 19.94
CA ARG A 210 -5.18 0.47 20.22
C ARG A 210 -3.79 0.17 20.71
N ALA A 211 -2.81 0.47 19.88
CA ALA A 211 -1.41 0.35 20.22
C ALA A 211 -0.86 1.76 20.32
N VAL A 212 -0.16 2.03 21.41
CA VAL A 212 0.67 3.23 21.49
C VAL A 212 2.01 2.88 20.84
N LYS A 213 2.33 3.58 19.76
CA LYS A 213 3.61 3.44 19.06
C LYS A 213 4.21 4.82 18.85
N THR A 214 5.51 4.84 18.62
CA THR A 214 6.22 6.01 18.13
C THR A 214 6.29 5.94 16.61
N PHE A 215 5.55 6.80 15.94
CA PHE A 215 5.51 6.85 14.49
C PHE A 215 6.56 7.81 13.97
N MET A 216 7.30 7.39 12.95
CA MET A 216 8.23 8.22 12.21
C MET A 216 7.80 8.29 10.75
N PHE A 217 7.79 9.50 10.21
CA PHE A 217 7.60 9.77 8.79
C PHE A 217 8.85 10.42 8.23
N THR A 218 9.35 9.88 7.12
CA THR A 218 10.41 10.50 6.32
C THR A 218 9.83 10.91 4.98
N ASP A 219 10.48 11.89 4.34
CA ASP A 219 10.10 12.37 3.01
C ASP A 219 11.33 13.02 2.36
N ILE A 220 11.52 12.83 1.05
CA ILE A 220 12.65 13.39 0.32
C ILE A 220 12.29 14.80 -0.16
N VAL A 221 13.13 15.78 0.19
CA VAL A 221 12.96 17.15 -0.26
C VAL A 221 13.31 17.26 -1.75
N ASP A 222 12.44 17.92 -2.52
CA ASP A 222 12.59 18.17 -3.97
C ASP A 222 12.76 16.90 -4.82
N SER A 223 12.23 15.76 -4.42
CA SER A 223 12.41 14.48 -5.12
C SER A 223 12.01 14.51 -6.60
N THR A 224 10.86 15.11 -6.94
CA THR A 224 10.42 15.25 -8.33
C THR A 224 11.46 15.98 -9.17
N ARG A 225 12.04 17.05 -8.63
CA ARG A 225 13.08 17.84 -9.30
C ARG A 225 14.37 17.03 -9.47
N TYR A 226 14.74 16.23 -8.47
CA TYR A 226 15.92 15.36 -8.58
C TYR A 226 15.70 14.22 -9.58
N ALA A 227 14.53 13.62 -9.63
CA ALA A 227 14.17 12.60 -10.62
C ALA A 227 14.29 13.16 -12.05
N GLU A 228 13.73 14.35 -12.29
CA GLU A 228 13.83 15.03 -13.59
C GLU A 228 15.28 15.36 -13.99
N LEU A 229 16.10 15.83 -13.05
CA LEU A 229 17.48 16.26 -13.34
C LEU A 229 18.45 15.11 -13.54
N LEU A 230 18.28 14.00 -12.80
CA LEU A 230 19.21 12.86 -12.82
C LEU A 230 18.88 11.84 -13.92
N GLY A 231 17.65 11.86 -14.43
CA GLY A 231 17.12 10.83 -15.31
C GLY A 231 16.82 9.53 -14.56
N ASP A 232 15.97 8.70 -15.17
CA ASP A 232 15.36 7.54 -14.50
C ASP A 232 16.39 6.56 -13.92
N ASP A 233 17.41 6.16 -14.68
CA ASP A 233 18.38 5.15 -14.22
C ASP A 233 19.19 5.60 -12.99
N SER A 234 19.74 6.82 -13.03
CA SER A 234 20.52 7.39 -11.93
C SER A 234 19.65 7.65 -10.69
N TRP A 235 18.41 8.09 -10.90
CA TRP A 235 17.44 8.26 -9.83
C TRP A 235 17.10 6.93 -9.17
N GLN A 236 16.89 5.87 -9.96
CA GLN A 236 16.58 4.53 -9.44
C GLN A 236 17.75 3.92 -8.65
N GLU A 237 19.00 4.10 -9.09
CA GLU A 237 20.17 3.66 -8.33
C GLU A 237 20.27 4.39 -6.98
N LEU A 238 20.06 5.71 -7.00
CA LEU A 238 20.10 6.54 -5.81
C LEU A 238 18.98 6.19 -4.80
N ILE A 239 17.75 5.99 -5.28
CA ILE A 239 16.63 5.58 -4.44
C ILE A 239 16.85 4.18 -3.86
N ARG A 240 17.38 3.24 -4.65
CA ARG A 240 17.69 1.90 -4.16
C ARG A 240 18.69 1.93 -3.01
N TRP A 241 19.75 2.73 -3.14
CA TRP A 241 20.72 2.94 -2.07
C TRP A 241 20.08 3.61 -0.85
N HIS A 242 19.27 4.64 -1.07
CA HIS A 242 18.56 5.37 -0.02
C HIS A 242 17.66 4.43 0.80
N ASP A 243 16.77 3.72 0.13
CA ASP A 243 15.83 2.78 0.72
C ASP A 243 16.54 1.67 1.51
N GLN A 244 17.58 1.06 0.93
CA GLN A 244 18.34 0.01 1.59
C GLN A 244 19.04 0.54 2.85
N THR A 245 19.56 1.77 2.78
CA THR A 245 20.22 2.43 3.91
C THR A 245 19.23 2.72 5.04
N LEU A 246 18.06 3.29 4.73
CA LEU A 246 17.02 3.58 5.72
C LEU A 246 16.51 2.28 6.35
N ARG A 247 16.20 1.25 5.56
CA ARG A 247 15.78 -0.06 6.06
C ARG A 247 16.79 -0.68 7.03
N SER A 248 18.07 -0.61 6.71
CA SER A 248 19.14 -1.10 7.60
C SER A 248 19.14 -0.37 8.93
N ILE A 249 19.15 0.97 8.91
CA ILE A 249 19.18 1.78 10.13
C ILE A 249 17.93 1.56 10.98
N VAL A 250 16.75 1.50 10.34
CA VAL A 250 15.48 1.25 11.03
C VAL A 250 15.50 -0.11 11.71
N ALA A 251 15.94 -1.16 11.02
CA ALA A 251 16.04 -2.51 11.59
C ALA A 251 17.06 -2.58 12.74
N GLU A 252 18.22 -1.92 12.62
CA GLU A 252 19.25 -1.83 13.67
C GLU A 252 18.73 -1.19 14.97
N HIS A 253 17.76 -0.28 14.86
CA HIS A 253 17.14 0.39 16.00
C HIS A 253 15.79 -0.24 16.41
N GLY A 254 15.47 -1.45 15.91
CA GLY A 254 14.25 -2.18 16.27
C GLY A 254 12.96 -1.57 15.72
N GLY A 255 13.06 -0.69 14.72
CA GLY A 255 11.92 -0.12 14.02
C GLY A 255 11.34 -1.09 12.99
N GLN A 256 10.07 -0.85 12.63
CA GLN A 256 9.35 -1.59 11.60
C GLN A 256 8.96 -0.64 10.48
N GLU A 257 9.33 -1.00 9.25
CA GLU A 257 8.74 -0.39 8.06
C GLU A 257 7.29 -0.85 7.94
N ILE A 258 6.36 0.11 7.95
CA ILE A 258 4.94 -0.17 7.78
C ILE A 258 4.61 -0.18 6.29
N LYS A 259 5.00 0.90 5.61
CA LYS A 259 4.89 1.08 4.16
C LYS A 259 5.71 2.28 3.71
N THR A 260 5.94 2.37 2.41
CA THR A 260 6.39 3.60 1.76
C THR A 260 5.19 4.48 1.43
N ILE A 261 5.37 5.80 1.49
CA ILE A 261 4.37 6.80 1.11
C ILE A 261 5.06 7.78 0.17
N GLY A 262 4.80 7.64 -1.13
CA GLY A 262 5.57 8.35 -2.14
C GLY A 262 7.01 7.86 -2.16
N ASP A 263 7.93 8.78 -1.90
CA ASP A 263 9.39 8.58 -1.82
C ASP A 263 9.89 8.52 -0.36
N GLY A 264 8.96 8.58 0.59
CA GLY A 264 9.19 8.59 2.02
C GLY A 264 8.78 7.28 2.69
N PHE A 265 9.16 7.15 3.96
CA PHE A 265 8.86 5.97 4.77
C PHE A 265 7.86 6.30 5.88
N PHE A 266 6.90 5.40 6.07
CA PHE A 266 6.11 5.33 7.30
C PHE A 266 6.62 4.17 8.17
N LEU A 267 7.11 4.53 9.35
CA LEU A 267 7.82 3.64 10.26
C LEU A 267 7.16 3.67 11.64
N ALA A 268 7.22 2.55 12.36
CA ALA A 268 6.78 2.46 13.75
C ALA A 268 7.85 1.86 14.65
N PHE A 269 7.96 2.43 15.85
CA PHE A 269 8.85 1.99 16.91
C PHE A 269 8.05 1.77 18.20
N ASP A 270 8.48 0.82 19.03
CA ASP A 270 7.94 0.64 20.39
C ASP A 270 8.48 1.67 21.37
N ASP A 271 9.66 2.24 21.09
CA ASP A 271 10.40 3.11 21.99
C ASP A 271 10.68 4.47 21.32
N VAL A 272 10.51 5.56 22.07
CA VAL A 272 10.74 6.94 21.59
C VAL A 272 12.22 7.20 21.34
N ASP A 273 13.07 6.75 22.26
CA ASP A 273 14.51 7.01 22.23
C ASP A 273 15.12 6.33 21.00
N LEU A 274 14.71 5.09 20.72
CA LEU A 274 15.15 4.34 19.54
C LEU A 274 14.71 4.99 18.22
N ALA A 275 13.50 5.56 18.17
CA ALA A 275 13.04 6.30 16.99
C ALA A 275 13.90 7.56 16.75
N ILE A 276 14.19 8.32 17.80
CA ILE A 276 15.02 9.53 17.68
C ILE A 276 16.46 9.17 17.30
N ASP A 277 17.04 8.12 17.91
CA ASP A 277 18.37 7.63 17.57
C ASP A 277 18.45 7.18 16.09
N ALA A 278 17.43 6.45 15.61
CA ALA A 278 17.33 6.06 14.20
C ALA A 278 17.28 7.28 13.27
N ALA A 279 16.50 8.31 13.60
CA ALA A 279 16.42 9.54 12.81
C ALA A 279 17.77 10.29 12.76
N ILE A 280 18.48 10.36 13.88
CA ILE A 280 19.82 10.94 13.96
C ILE A 280 20.80 10.14 13.08
N ALA A 281 20.75 8.80 13.16
CA ALA A 281 21.58 7.92 12.36
C ALA A 281 21.32 8.09 10.84
N ILE A 282 20.04 8.23 10.43
CA ILE A 282 19.66 8.52 9.05
C ILE A 282 20.30 9.81 8.56
N GLN A 283 20.14 10.92 9.29
CA GLN A 283 20.70 12.21 8.88
C GLN A 283 22.24 12.17 8.77
N ARG A 284 22.91 11.53 9.74
CA ARG A 284 24.37 11.36 9.74
C ARG A 284 24.82 10.52 8.54
N ARG A 285 24.14 9.41 8.27
CA ARG A 285 24.48 8.53 7.16
C ARG A 285 24.35 9.20 5.80
N LEU A 286 23.32 10.03 5.62
CA LEU A 286 23.15 10.83 4.40
C LEU A 286 24.24 11.89 4.25
N VAL A 287 24.66 12.54 5.34
CA VAL A 287 25.79 13.48 5.31
C VAL A 287 27.11 12.79 4.97
N ASP A 288 27.37 11.62 5.55
CA ASP A 288 28.59 10.86 5.26
C ASP A 288 28.60 10.35 3.81
N HIS A 289 27.44 9.93 3.29
CA HIS A 289 27.32 9.60 1.88
C HIS A 289 27.58 10.81 0.98
N ARG A 290 27.02 11.99 1.32
CA ARG A 290 27.30 13.22 0.57
C ARG A 290 28.78 13.60 0.57
N ARG A 291 29.48 13.38 1.69
CA ARG A 291 30.93 13.63 1.81
C ARG A 291 31.76 12.66 0.98
N THR A 292 31.34 11.40 0.90
CA THR A 292 32.13 10.33 0.25
C THR A 292 31.80 10.15 -1.23
N GLN A 293 30.55 10.38 -1.63
CA GLN A 293 30.04 10.20 -3.00
C GLN A 293 29.70 11.54 -3.69
N GLY A 294 29.86 12.67 -3.01
CA GLY A 294 29.60 14.01 -3.54
C GLY A 294 28.14 14.44 -3.49
N PHE A 295 27.19 13.51 -3.40
CA PHE A 295 25.76 13.80 -3.35
C PHE A 295 25.01 12.84 -2.43
N ALA A 296 23.96 13.34 -1.77
CA ALA A 296 22.98 12.52 -1.08
C ALA A 296 21.67 13.30 -0.94
N LEU A 297 20.56 12.59 -1.03
CA LEU A 297 19.22 13.13 -0.86
C LEU A 297 19.08 13.80 0.51
N THR A 298 18.31 14.89 0.54
CA THR A 298 17.96 15.57 1.79
C THR A 298 16.60 15.08 2.21
N VAL A 299 16.51 14.52 3.42
CA VAL A 299 15.24 14.08 4.00
C VAL A 299 14.82 14.97 5.14
N ARG A 300 13.51 15.12 5.28
CA ARG A 300 12.86 15.66 6.48
C ARG A 300 12.27 14.51 7.27
N ILE A 301 12.33 14.60 8.60
CA ILE A 301 11.87 13.53 9.50
C ILE A 301 10.95 14.10 10.57
N GLY A 302 9.78 13.49 10.76
CA GLY A 302 8.88 13.80 11.86
C GLY A 302 8.61 12.59 12.73
N ILE A 303 8.57 12.79 14.05
CA ILE A 303 8.33 11.73 15.03
C ILE A 303 7.20 12.14 15.98
N HIS A 304 6.24 11.23 16.18
CA HIS A 304 5.14 11.43 17.10
C HIS A 304 4.67 10.10 17.71
N ARG A 305 4.63 10.05 19.05
CA ARG A 305 4.05 8.95 19.81
C ARG A 305 2.57 9.17 19.98
N ALA A 306 1.77 8.22 19.50
CA ALA A 306 0.33 8.31 19.59
C ALA A 306 -0.33 6.93 19.73
N GLU A 307 -1.56 6.93 20.24
CA GLU A 307 -2.47 5.81 20.05
C GLU A 307 -2.88 5.72 18.58
N ALA A 308 -2.81 4.51 18.04
CA ALA A 308 -3.34 4.20 16.73
C ALA A 308 -4.11 2.88 16.78
N ASN A 309 -5.10 2.78 15.89
CA ASN A 309 -5.74 1.52 15.60
C ASN A 309 -4.76 0.70 14.75
N ARG A 310 -4.29 -0.41 15.31
CA ARG A 310 -3.50 -1.38 14.56
C ARG A 310 -4.43 -2.28 13.76
N ALA A 311 -4.14 -2.43 12.47
CA ALA A 311 -4.79 -3.37 11.57
C ALA A 311 -3.68 -4.17 10.85
N GLY A 312 -3.39 -5.38 11.34
CA GLY A 312 -2.25 -6.17 10.86
C GLY A 312 -0.90 -5.51 11.18
N LEU A 313 -0.10 -5.25 10.14
CA LEU A 313 1.13 -4.46 10.21
C LEU A 313 0.88 -2.95 10.02
N ASP A 314 -0.29 -2.54 9.54
CA ASP A 314 -0.60 -1.12 9.31
C ASP A 314 -1.19 -0.44 10.56
N PHE A 315 -1.08 0.89 10.59
CA PHE A 315 -1.59 1.74 11.64
C PHE A 315 -2.44 2.85 11.06
N SER A 316 -3.61 3.08 11.66
CA SER A 316 -4.52 4.15 11.24
C SER A 316 -5.11 4.87 12.44
N GLY A 317 -5.60 6.10 12.21
CA GLY A 317 -6.25 6.91 13.22
C GLY A 317 -5.70 8.33 13.28
N THR A 318 -6.31 9.12 14.15
CA THR A 318 -5.96 10.54 14.32
C THR A 318 -4.50 10.74 14.73
N GLY A 319 -3.94 9.85 15.55
CA GLY A 319 -2.53 9.87 15.95
C GLY A 319 -1.55 9.69 14.79
N VAL A 320 -1.84 8.76 13.87
CA VAL A 320 -1.02 8.54 12.66
C VAL A 320 -1.10 9.74 11.73
N ASN A 321 -2.31 10.31 11.56
CA ASN A 321 -2.49 11.53 10.76
C ASN A 321 -1.76 12.74 11.34
N ALA A 322 -1.71 12.86 12.67
CA ALA A 322 -0.92 13.89 13.34
C ALA A 322 0.58 13.70 13.09
N ALA A 323 1.09 12.47 13.23
CA ALA A 323 2.48 12.13 12.98
C ALA A 323 2.92 12.49 11.55
N ALA A 324 2.13 12.13 10.54
CA ALA A 324 2.41 12.47 9.14
C ALA A 324 2.50 13.99 8.92
N ARG A 325 1.59 14.76 9.53
CA ARG A 325 1.55 16.23 9.39
C ARG A 325 2.70 16.91 10.14
N ILE A 326 3.10 16.36 11.29
CA ILE A 326 4.30 16.80 12.01
C ILE A 326 5.53 16.61 11.11
N GLY A 327 5.68 15.44 10.46
CA GLY A 327 6.76 15.23 9.47
C GLY A 327 6.73 16.20 8.30
N ALA A 328 5.54 16.50 7.75
CA ALA A 328 5.40 17.48 6.68
C ALA A 328 5.81 18.91 7.08
N SER A 329 5.82 19.24 8.37
CA SER A 329 6.24 20.55 8.90
C SER A 329 7.76 20.69 9.10
N ALA A 330 8.51 19.60 8.92
CA ALA A 330 9.96 19.62 8.98
C ALA A 330 10.58 20.18 7.69
N SER A 331 11.67 20.92 7.86
CA SER A 331 12.54 21.38 6.79
C SER A 331 13.50 20.27 6.34
N GLY A 332 14.18 20.47 5.21
CA GLY A 332 15.20 19.55 4.76
C GLY A 332 16.35 19.40 5.77
N ALA A 333 16.74 18.16 6.05
CA ALA A 333 17.73 17.80 7.06
C ALA A 333 17.31 18.17 8.50
N GLU A 334 16.01 18.37 8.75
CA GLU A 334 15.45 18.61 10.07
C GLU A 334 14.83 17.32 10.63
N ILE A 335 14.99 17.09 11.94
CA ILE A 335 14.24 16.10 12.70
C ILE A 335 13.32 16.88 13.63
N VAL A 336 12.02 16.73 13.48
CA VAL A 336 11.03 17.33 14.38
C VAL A 336 10.32 16.25 15.19
N VAL A 337 10.14 16.51 16.48
CA VAL A 337 9.47 15.61 17.42
C VAL A 337 8.37 16.38 18.13
N SER A 338 7.18 15.80 18.31
CA SER A 338 6.16 16.49 19.11
C SER A 338 6.64 16.65 20.56
N SER A 339 6.30 17.78 21.18
CA SER A 339 6.68 18.09 22.56
C SER A 339 6.28 16.96 23.53
N ASP A 340 5.06 16.44 23.42
CA ASP A 340 4.57 15.31 24.20
C ASP A 340 5.35 14.01 23.98
N THR A 341 5.86 13.79 22.76
CA THR A 341 6.67 12.62 22.43
C THR A 341 8.03 12.74 23.09
N LEU A 342 8.67 13.91 22.98
CA LEU A 342 9.94 14.18 23.62
C LEU A 342 9.84 14.11 25.15
N ALA A 343 8.72 14.54 25.74
CA ALA A 343 8.48 14.41 27.17
C ALA A 343 8.37 12.95 27.66
N ALA A 344 8.03 12.01 26.75
CA ALA A 344 7.99 10.58 27.04
C ALA A 344 9.35 9.88 26.85
N SER A 345 10.36 10.60 26.32
CA SER A 345 11.74 10.13 26.20
C SER A 345 12.36 9.86 27.58
N ARG A 346 13.21 8.83 27.68
CA ARG A 346 14.02 8.60 28.88
C ARG A 346 15.41 9.22 28.77
N ARG A 347 15.76 9.72 27.59
CA ARG A 347 17.04 10.35 27.27
C ARG A 347 16.89 11.85 27.04
N THR A 348 17.99 12.56 27.23
CA THR A 348 18.10 13.97 26.87
C THR A 348 18.66 14.07 25.46
N PHE A 349 17.88 14.65 24.56
CA PHE A 349 18.30 14.98 23.20
C PHE A 349 18.60 16.48 23.10
N ARG A 350 19.55 16.87 22.24
CA ARG A 350 19.88 18.27 22.03
C ARG A 350 18.73 18.93 21.27
N GLU A 351 18.09 19.93 21.87
CA GLU A 351 17.07 20.74 21.20
C GLU A 351 17.73 21.90 20.46
N GLU A 352 17.38 22.10 19.19
CA GLU A 352 17.84 23.24 18.38
C GLU A 352 16.78 24.33 18.25
N GLY A 353 15.52 24.03 18.58
CA GLY A 353 14.44 25.00 18.61
C GLY A 353 13.09 24.38 18.94
N ARG A 354 12.14 25.22 19.33
CA ARG A 354 10.74 24.85 19.58
C ARG A 354 9.84 25.79 18.80
N ARG A 355 8.79 25.25 18.17
CA ARG A 355 7.79 26.06 17.48
C ARG A 355 6.42 25.40 17.57
N THR A 356 5.39 26.23 17.56
CA THR A 356 4.00 25.78 17.51
C THR A 356 3.53 25.77 16.06
N VAL A 357 2.93 24.67 15.62
CA VAL A 357 2.41 24.51 14.27
C VAL A 357 0.91 24.23 14.30
N GLU A 358 0.17 24.89 13.42
CA GLU A 358 -1.22 24.55 13.15
C GLU A 358 -1.28 23.45 12.10
N LEU A 359 -1.90 22.33 12.45
CA LEU A 359 -2.01 21.18 11.58
C LEU A 359 -3.46 21.09 11.08
N LYS A 360 -3.66 21.12 9.76
CA LYS A 360 -5.00 21.03 9.15
C LYS A 360 -5.77 19.83 9.73
N GLY A 361 -7.00 20.02 10.20
CA GLY A 361 -7.82 18.94 10.78
C GLY A 361 -7.45 18.50 12.20
N ILE A 362 -6.53 19.20 12.87
CA ILE A 362 -6.29 19.08 14.31
C ILE A 362 -6.68 20.41 14.95
N SER A 363 -7.57 20.36 15.93
CA SER A 363 -8.23 21.54 16.51
C SER A 363 -7.32 22.37 17.42
N MET A 364 -6.27 21.78 17.98
CA MET A 364 -5.29 22.50 18.81
C MET A 364 -3.93 22.56 18.12
N PRO A 365 -3.23 23.71 18.16
CA PRO A 365 -1.86 23.79 17.69
C PRO A 365 -0.95 22.80 18.43
N VAL A 366 -0.03 22.19 17.69
CA VAL A 366 0.92 21.21 18.24
C VAL A 366 2.28 21.87 18.39
N GLU A 367 2.88 21.75 19.57
CA GLU A 367 4.27 22.17 19.77
C GLU A 367 5.21 21.07 19.28
N ILE A 368 6.15 21.45 18.42
CA ILE A 368 7.20 20.57 17.89
C ILE A 368 8.58 21.10 18.28
N VAL A 369 9.50 20.18 18.47
CA VAL A 369 10.89 20.42 18.90
C VAL A 369 11.81 19.92 17.80
N SER A 370 12.74 20.76 17.35
CA SER A 370 13.78 20.36 16.40
C SER A 370 14.93 19.70 17.16
N ILE A 371 15.28 18.46 16.78
CA ILE A 371 16.34 17.68 17.41
C ILE A 371 17.65 17.85 16.66
N GLY A 372 18.70 18.21 17.39
CA GLY A 372 20.05 18.33 16.90
C GLY A 372 20.73 16.98 16.71
N TRP A 373 21.21 16.73 15.49
CA TRP A 373 21.88 15.49 15.09
C TRP A 373 23.35 15.68 14.71
N ARG A 374 23.80 16.94 14.60
CA ARG A 374 25.16 17.32 14.20
C ARG A 374 26.17 17.25 15.33
#